data_AF-A0AAU9VRM6-F1
#
_entry.id   AF-A0AAU9VRM6-F1
#
_cell.length_a   1.000
_cell.length_b   1.000
_cell.length_c   1.000
_cell.angle_alpha   90.00
_cell.angle_beta   90.00
_cell.angle_gamma   90.00
#
_symmetry.space_group_name_H-M   'P 1'
#
loop_
_entity.id
_entity.type
_entity.pdbx_description
1 polymer ?
#
loop_
_entity_poly.entity_id
_entity_poly.type
_entity_poly.pdbx_seq_one_letter_code
_entity_poly.pdbx_strand_id
1 'polypeptide(L)'
;MYNLSRDTIWPEFALVDPSNMDTRRFIENTLRSIGNESKRLKKSVQEFYDKLLVPVNDQIVQNKVLPETKERLQCCFKDIYLSLKVHVMFYRGIDKKPFEENDKKIDETLKKIRHLLDLKNEDMDPIDAQIEGSTYHDLFDKLIDPGSKVLEMFRVVAASPKGTPQEKSIQTGSKDHANRVLQMARSFLRTLHDKNTFLPKVLAKVSREENSFIGASIAVSHFLRPIYLYSRVINRKKSLAEAIIKFRALDISPEQNWEFEAFERQTVEIQKNEGEKEITKQHVGPKDLCQNCKMMFLGDKSGKGGRSFLGACAEYCPVDELLPDESKLKDSLDDSVIGYLLTRNLSRCSLLFKEFENIYQRCKYAVNSRDDIEKWRRFTGK
;
A
#
# COMPACT_ATOMS: atom_id res chain seq x y z
N MET A 1 25.94 2.64 13.74
CA MET A 1 24.67 2.13 14.32
C MET A 1 23.56 3.12 13.92
N TYR A 2 22.88 2.86 12.79
CA TYR A 2 21.85 3.77 12.28
C TYR A 2 20.55 3.52 13.05
N ASN A 3 20.10 4.55 13.77
CA ASN A 3 18.89 4.51 14.58
C ASN A 3 17.67 4.41 13.65
N LEU A 4 17.10 3.21 13.51
CA LEU A 4 15.78 2.92 12.90
C LEU A 4 14.60 3.64 13.60
N SER A 5 14.87 4.59 14.51
CA SER A 5 13.88 5.20 15.41
C SER A 5 13.53 6.65 15.07
N ARG A 6 14.26 7.34 14.19
CA ARG A 6 13.99 8.75 13.87
C ARG A 6 13.57 9.03 12.43
N ASP A 7 14.19 8.41 11.43
CA ASP A 7 14.06 8.90 10.05
C ASP A 7 13.42 7.92 9.05
N THR A 8 13.11 6.69 9.46
CA THR A 8 12.82 5.61 8.50
C THR A 8 11.35 5.25 8.30
N ILE A 9 10.42 5.76 9.14
CA ILE A 9 9.00 5.41 9.03
C ILE A 9 8.11 6.64 8.77
N TRP A 10 8.63 7.85 8.98
CA TRP A 10 7.85 9.09 8.91
C TRP A 10 8.59 10.28 8.29
N PRO A 11 9.28 10.19 7.14
CA PRO A 11 9.93 11.36 6.55
C PRO A 11 8.92 12.44 6.12
N GLU A 12 7.70 12.05 5.73
CA GLU A 12 6.63 12.99 5.34
C GLU A 12 5.86 13.57 6.55
N PHE A 13 6.08 13.01 7.75
CA PHE A 13 5.83 13.66 9.03
C PHE A 13 7.17 13.86 9.74
N ALA A 14 8.17 14.42 9.05
CA ALA A 14 9.05 15.34 9.74
C ALA A 14 8.12 16.42 10.30
N LEU A 15 7.57 16.14 11.48
CA LEU A 15 6.98 17.09 12.38
C LEU A 15 8.01 18.20 12.37
N VAL A 16 7.66 19.30 11.69
CA VAL A 16 8.46 20.52 11.65
C VAL A 16 9.05 20.66 13.04
N ASP A 17 10.38 20.72 13.13
CA ASP A 17 11.08 20.61 14.40
C ASP A 17 10.32 21.41 15.47
N PRO A 18 9.66 20.74 16.43
CA PRO A 18 8.75 21.40 17.36
C PRO A 18 9.49 22.37 18.28
N SER A 19 10.83 22.40 18.22
CA SER A 19 11.66 23.41 18.87
C SER A 19 11.40 24.84 18.33
N ASN A 20 10.89 24.98 17.10
CA ASN A 20 10.75 26.27 16.41
C ASN A 20 9.32 26.58 15.93
N MET A 21 8.35 25.71 16.18
CA MET A 21 6.94 25.92 15.81
C MET A 21 6.08 26.13 17.05
N ASP A 22 5.25 27.18 17.03
CA ASP A 22 4.18 27.38 18.01
C ASP A 22 3.32 26.10 18.09
N THR A 23 3.26 25.50 19.29
CA THR A 23 2.50 24.28 19.60
C THR A 23 1.07 24.36 19.09
N ARG A 24 0.44 25.54 19.17
CA ARG A 24 -0.91 25.75 18.65
C ARG A 24 -0.96 25.57 17.13
N ARG A 25 -0.05 26.21 16.40
CA ARG A 25 0.06 26.11 14.94
C ARG A 25 0.35 24.67 14.51
N PHE A 26 1.13 23.93 15.30
CA PHE A 26 1.40 22.51 15.07
C PHE A 26 0.12 21.66 15.22
N ILE A 27 -0.65 21.86 16.28
CA ILE A 27 -1.92 21.16 16.50
C ILE A 27 -2.94 21.52 15.40
N GLU A 28 -3.08 22.79 15.06
CA GLU A 28 -3.99 23.27 14.00
C GLU A 28 -3.65 22.67 12.63
N ASN A 29 -2.36 22.63 12.27
CA ASN A 29 -1.89 22.01 11.04
C ASN A 29 -2.17 20.50 11.04
N THR A 30 -1.95 19.83 12.17
CA THR A 30 -2.21 18.38 12.30
C THR A 30 -3.70 18.07 12.13
N LEU A 31 -4.59 18.83 12.78
CA LEU A 31 -6.04 18.69 12.62
C LEU A 31 -6.50 18.94 11.19
N ARG A 32 -5.96 19.99 10.55
CA ARG A 32 -6.27 20.31 9.15
C ARG A 32 -5.84 19.18 8.22
N SER A 33 -4.65 18.64 8.42
CA SER A 33 -4.14 17.49 7.66
C SER A 33 -5.03 16.27 7.85
N ILE A 34 -5.38 15.90 9.09
CA ILE A 34 -6.30 14.78 9.39
C ILE A 34 -7.65 14.98 8.69
N GLY A 35 -8.25 16.16 8.80
CA GLY A 35 -9.53 16.46 8.16
C GLY A 35 -9.48 16.40 6.64
N ASN A 36 -8.38 16.88 6.04
CA ASN A 36 -8.17 16.80 4.59
C ASN A 36 -7.97 15.35 4.12
N GLU A 37 -7.22 14.56 4.88
CA GLU A 37 -6.99 13.14 4.61
C GLU A 37 -8.28 12.32 4.68
N SER A 38 -9.12 12.56 5.69
CA SER A 38 -10.44 11.92 5.81
C SER A 38 -11.33 12.22 4.58
N LYS A 39 -11.42 13.50 4.18
CA LYS A 39 -12.16 13.90 2.96
C LYS A 39 -11.58 13.28 1.69
N ARG A 40 -10.26 13.14 1.61
CA ARG A 40 -9.56 12.53 0.46
C ARG A 40 -9.79 11.03 0.39
N LEU A 41 -9.80 10.34 1.53
CA LEU A 41 -10.02 8.91 1.61
C LEU A 41 -11.37 8.55 0.99
N LYS A 42 -12.43 9.29 1.32
CA LYS A 42 -13.76 9.09 0.71
C LYS A 42 -13.69 9.03 -0.82
N LYS A 43 -13.15 10.10 -1.42
CA LYS A 43 -13.04 10.22 -2.88
C LYS A 43 -12.18 9.10 -3.45
N SER A 44 -11.12 8.73 -2.74
CA SER A 44 -10.20 7.67 -3.16
C SER A 44 -10.88 6.31 -3.16
N VAL A 45 -11.65 5.95 -2.11
CA VAL A 45 -12.40 4.69 -2.03
C VAL A 45 -13.45 4.61 -3.14
N GLN A 46 -14.24 5.68 -3.32
CA GLN A 46 -15.26 5.73 -4.37
C GLN A 46 -14.64 5.56 -5.75
N GLU A 47 -13.60 6.33 -6.05
CA GLU A 47 -12.95 6.28 -7.34
C GLU A 47 -12.26 4.93 -7.59
N PHE A 48 -11.62 4.35 -6.57
CA PHE A 48 -11.01 3.03 -6.66
C PHE A 48 -12.07 1.94 -6.94
N TYR A 49 -13.25 2.07 -6.34
CA TYR A 49 -14.38 1.21 -6.66
C TYR A 49 -14.86 1.38 -8.11
N ASP A 50 -15.28 2.59 -8.48
CA ASP A 50 -15.96 2.86 -9.76
C ASP A 50 -15.04 2.65 -10.97
N LYS A 51 -13.75 3.04 -10.84
CA LYS A 51 -12.83 3.07 -11.98
C LYS A 51 -11.88 1.89 -12.06
N LEU A 52 -11.81 1.08 -11.01
CA LEU A 52 -10.90 -0.04 -10.95
C LEU A 52 -11.63 -1.34 -10.61
N LEU A 53 -12.29 -1.42 -9.45
CA LEU A 53 -12.93 -2.67 -9.03
C LEU A 53 -14.11 -3.09 -9.91
N VAL A 54 -14.99 -2.15 -10.27
CA VAL A 54 -16.14 -2.42 -11.18
C VAL A 54 -15.65 -2.87 -12.56
N PRO A 55 -14.79 -2.10 -13.28
CA PRO A 55 -14.26 -2.54 -14.57
C PRO A 55 -13.52 -3.87 -14.50
N VAL A 56 -12.76 -4.12 -13.43
CA VAL A 56 -12.09 -5.40 -13.23
C VAL A 56 -13.11 -6.51 -13.09
N ASN A 57 -14.14 -6.35 -12.28
CA ASN A 57 -15.20 -7.35 -12.14
C ASN A 57 -15.96 -7.60 -13.47
N ASP A 58 -16.38 -6.54 -14.14
CA ASP A 58 -17.19 -6.63 -15.36
C ASP A 58 -16.40 -7.21 -16.54
N GLN A 59 -15.15 -6.77 -16.72
CA GLN A 59 -14.32 -7.22 -17.85
C GLN A 59 -13.73 -8.60 -17.63
N ILE A 60 -13.55 -9.04 -16.38
CA ILE A 60 -12.76 -10.22 -16.05
C ILE A 60 -13.64 -11.31 -15.43
N VAL A 61 -14.47 -10.99 -14.44
CA VAL A 61 -15.15 -12.00 -13.61
C VAL A 61 -16.46 -12.47 -14.25
N GLN A 62 -17.22 -11.57 -14.87
CA GLN A 62 -18.63 -11.88 -15.13
C GLN A 62 -18.90 -12.92 -16.24
N ASN A 63 -18.00 -13.23 -17.19
CA ASN A 63 -18.30 -14.26 -18.22
C ASN A 63 -17.10 -14.88 -18.99
N LYS A 64 -15.83 -14.65 -18.60
CA LYS A 64 -14.68 -14.96 -19.49
C LYS A 64 -13.50 -15.69 -18.85
N VAL A 65 -13.61 -16.11 -17.58
CA VAL A 65 -12.51 -16.75 -16.85
C VAL A 65 -12.94 -18.08 -16.23
N LEU A 66 -11.98 -18.99 -16.09
CA LEU A 66 -12.18 -20.30 -15.48
C LEU A 66 -12.59 -20.18 -13.99
N PRO A 67 -13.34 -21.15 -13.43
CA PRO A 67 -13.77 -21.13 -12.02
C PRO A 67 -12.64 -20.91 -11.01
N GLU A 68 -11.49 -21.57 -11.19
CA GLU A 68 -10.30 -21.41 -10.34
C GLU A 68 -9.74 -19.98 -10.38
N THR A 69 -9.80 -19.34 -11.55
CA THR A 69 -9.41 -17.93 -11.72
C THR A 69 -10.39 -17.02 -10.97
N LYS A 70 -11.70 -17.33 -11.03
CA LYS A 70 -12.74 -16.60 -10.30
C LYS A 70 -12.51 -16.65 -8.78
N GLU A 71 -12.19 -17.83 -8.23
CA GLU A 71 -11.91 -17.99 -6.79
C GLU A 71 -10.70 -17.16 -6.33
N ARG A 72 -9.59 -17.20 -7.08
CA ARG A 72 -8.40 -16.39 -6.78
C ARG A 72 -8.68 -14.90 -6.82
N LEU A 73 -9.49 -14.45 -7.80
CA LEU A 73 -9.91 -13.06 -7.88
C LEU A 73 -10.81 -12.69 -6.70
N GLN A 74 -11.75 -13.54 -6.30
CA GLN A 74 -12.60 -13.31 -5.12
C GLN A 74 -11.76 -13.12 -3.83
N CYS A 75 -10.72 -13.93 -3.62
CA CYS A 75 -9.79 -13.73 -2.51
C CYS A 75 -9.11 -12.35 -2.58
N CYS A 76 -8.68 -11.91 -3.76
CA CYS A 76 -8.08 -10.59 -3.91
C CYS A 76 -9.04 -9.45 -3.55
N PHE A 77 -10.31 -9.57 -3.96
CA PHE A 77 -11.30 -8.58 -3.61
C PHE A 77 -11.63 -8.56 -2.10
N LYS A 78 -11.64 -9.72 -1.43
CA LYS A 78 -11.80 -9.81 0.03
C LYS A 78 -10.68 -9.06 0.77
N ASP A 79 -9.42 -9.26 0.36
CA ASP A 79 -8.26 -8.57 0.93
C ASP A 79 -8.34 -7.05 0.73
N ILE A 80 -8.78 -6.61 -0.46
CA ILE A 80 -9.02 -5.19 -0.76
C ILE A 80 -10.11 -4.64 0.15
N TYR A 81 -11.26 -5.32 0.26
CA TYR A 81 -12.36 -4.91 1.12
C TYR A 81 -11.92 -4.73 2.58
N LEU A 82 -11.23 -5.73 3.15
CA LEU A 82 -10.72 -5.67 4.52
C LEU A 82 -9.84 -4.42 4.72
N SER A 83 -8.94 -4.17 3.77
CA SER A 83 -8.00 -3.06 3.84
C SER A 83 -8.70 -1.70 3.72
N LEU A 84 -9.70 -1.57 2.83
CA LEU A 84 -10.54 -0.38 2.73
C LEU A 84 -11.36 -0.17 4.01
N LYS A 85 -11.92 -1.24 4.59
CA LYS A 85 -12.69 -1.18 5.84
C LYS A 85 -11.83 -0.69 7.00
N VAL A 86 -10.59 -1.17 7.14
CA VAL A 86 -9.67 -0.68 8.18
C VAL A 86 -9.27 0.79 7.97
N HIS A 87 -9.10 1.23 6.72
CA HIS A 87 -8.93 2.67 6.46
C HIS A 87 -10.14 3.45 6.96
N VAL A 88 -11.35 3.01 6.64
CA VAL A 88 -12.58 3.67 7.07
C VAL A 88 -12.72 3.69 8.60
N MET A 89 -12.43 2.58 9.28
CA MET A 89 -12.44 2.50 10.75
C MET A 89 -11.46 3.48 11.39
N PHE A 90 -10.23 3.56 10.87
CA PHE A 90 -9.21 4.46 11.40
C PHE A 90 -9.66 5.93 11.37
N TYR A 91 -10.24 6.38 10.25
CA TYR A 91 -10.61 7.79 10.08
C TYR A 91 -11.97 8.17 10.68
N ARG A 92 -12.83 7.18 10.96
CA ARG A 92 -14.15 7.42 11.60
C ARG A 92 -14.08 7.38 13.12
N GLY A 93 -13.02 6.81 13.69
CA GLY A 93 -12.99 6.42 15.09
C GLY A 93 -13.86 5.18 15.31
N ILE A 94 -13.49 4.37 16.30
CA ILE A 94 -14.16 3.09 16.59
C ILE A 94 -15.57 3.28 17.17
N ASP A 95 -15.94 4.50 17.60
CA ASP A 95 -17.24 4.79 18.21
C ASP A 95 -18.05 5.93 17.53
N LYS A 96 -19.15 5.51 16.90
CA LYS A 96 -20.53 6.05 17.07
C LYS A 96 -20.79 7.56 16.94
N LYS A 97 -20.23 8.27 15.96
CA LYS A 97 -20.93 9.49 15.48
C LYS A 97 -21.98 9.12 14.42
N PRO A 98 -23.14 9.82 14.40
CA PRO A 98 -24.10 9.63 13.33
C PRO A 98 -23.40 9.90 11.99
N PHE A 99 -23.65 9.02 11.02
CA PHE A 99 -23.05 9.13 9.69
C PHE A 99 -23.29 10.53 9.14
N GLU A 100 -22.23 11.28 8.88
CA GLU A 100 -22.35 12.40 7.95
C GLU A 100 -22.80 11.82 6.60
N GLU A 101 -23.53 12.60 5.78
CA GLU A 101 -23.98 12.15 4.45
C GLU A 101 -22.82 11.61 3.60
N ASN A 102 -21.62 12.09 3.89
CA ASN A 102 -20.41 11.62 3.25
C ASN A 102 -20.03 10.18 3.59
N ASP A 103 -20.23 9.74 4.83
CA ASP A 103 -19.88 8.41 5.33
C ASP A 103 -20.85 7.35 4.83
N LYS A 104 -22.12 7.72 4.63
CA LYS A 104 -23.14 6.84 4.05
C LYS A 104 -22.73 6.35 2.66
N LYS A 105 -22.17 7.24 1.83
CA LYS A 105 -21.70 6.89 0.48
C LYS A 105 -20.51 5.92 0.49
N ILE A 106 -19.61 6.03 1.47
CA ILE A 106 -18.48 5.08 1.59
C ILE A 106 -19.00 3.71 2.01
N ASP A 107 -19.90 3.68 2.99
CA ASP A 107 -20.53 2.45 3.48
C ASP A 107 -21.35 1.76 2.37
N GLU A 108 -22.13 2.52 1.61
CA GLU A 108 -22.82 2.05 0.40
C GLU A 108 -21.83 1.47 -0.63
N THR A 109 -20.69 2.12 -0.85
CA THR A 109 -19.68 1.61 -1.78
C THR A 109 -19.01 0.33 -1.29
N LEU A 110 -18.73 0.21 0.01
CA LEU A 110 -18.27 -1.04 0.61
C LEU A 110 -19.33 -2.16 0.47
N LYS A 111 -20.62 -1.84 0.65
CA LYS A 111 -21.73 -2.76 0.37
C LYS A 111 -21.81 -3.14 -1.10
N LYS A 112 -21.55 -2.22 -2.03
CA LYS A 112 -21.50 -2.54 -3.45
C LYS A 112 -20.30 -3.42 -3.81
N ILE A 113 -19.14 -3.25 -3.17
CA ILE A 113 -18.00 -4.19 -3.29
C ILE A 113 -18.42 -5.58 -2.82
N ARG A 114 -19.16 -5.68 -1.71
CA ARG A 114 -19.75 -6.95 -1.24
C ARG A 114 -20.62 -7.60 -2.32
N HIS A 115 -21.48 -6.82 -2.99
CA HIS A 115 -22.38 -7.32 -4.03
C HIS A 115 -21.69 -7.69 -5.36
N LEU A 116 -20.58 -7.03 -5.74
CA LEU A 116 -19.89 -7.32 -7.02
C LEU A 116 -19.45 -8.78 -7.16
N LEU A 117 -19.31 -9.51 -6.06
CA LEU A 117 -18.58 -10.77 -6.00
C LEU A 117 -19.46 -12.00 -5.74
N ASP A 118 -20.78 -11.81 -5.65
CA ASP A 118 -21.72 -12.81 -5.11
C ASP A 118 -21.25 -13.37 -3.75
N LEU A 119 -20.49 -12.58 -2.98
CA LEU A 119 -20.09 -12.97 -1.63
C LEU A 119 -21.34 -12.93 -0.77
N LYS A 120 -21.75 -14.11 -0.31
CA LYS A 120 -22.93 -14.22 0.56
C LYS A 120 -22.66 -13.44 1.84
N ASN A 121 -23.73 -13.05 2.52
CA ASN A 121 -23.58 -12.38 3.81
C ASN A 121 -22.72 -13.24 4.76
N GLU A 122 -22.96 -14.55 4.73
CA GLU A 122 -22.24 -15.62 5.42
C GLU A 122 -20.72 -15.67 5.16
N ASP A 123 -20.23 -15.18 4.01
CA ASP A 123 -18.79 -15.17 3.70
C ASP A 123 -18.07 -13.94 4.27
N MET A 124 -18.84 -12.88 4.57
CA MET A 124 -18.34 -11.58 5.02
C MET A 124 -18.61 -11.32 6.50
N ASP A 125 -19.68 -11.89 7.05
CA ASP A 125 -19.96 -11.84 8.49
C ASP A 125 -18.80 -12.44 9.32
N PRO A 126 -18.09 -13.50 8.87
CA PRO A 126 -16.85 -13.95 9.50
C PRO A 126 -15.71 -12.94 9.39
N ILE A 127 -15.61 -12.16 8.31
CA ILE A 127 -14.57 -11.11 8.17
C ILE A 127 -14.88 -9.96 9.13
N ASP A 128 -16.14 -9.58 9.24
CA ASP A 128 -16.60 -8.51 10.11
C ASP A 128 -16.48 -8.92 11.60
N ALA A 129 -16.92 -10.14 11.95
CA ALA A 129 -16.72 -10.72 13.28
C ALA A 129 -15.23 -10.95 13.59
N GLN A 130 -14.41 -11.31 12.60
CA GLN A 130 -12.95 -11.38 12.79
C GLN A 130 -12.37 -10.01 13.11
N ILE A 131 -12.80 -8.94 12.43
CA ILE A 131 -12.32 -7.58 12.75
C ILE A 131 -12.73 -7.19 14.18
N GLU A 132 -13.95 -7.50 14.59
CA GLU A 132 -14.48 -7.16 15.92
C GLU A 132 -13.87 -8.00 17.05
N GLY A 133 -13.56 -9.28 16.79
CA GLY A 133 -13.00 -10.21 17.75
C GLY A 133 -11.47 -10.30 17.76
N SER A 134 -10.77 -9.73 16.77
CA SER A 134 -9.30 -9.77 16.70
C SER A 134 -8.66 -8.76 17.63
N THR A 135 -7.48 -9.09 18.16
CA THR A 135 -6.60 -8.04 18.66
C THR A 135 -6.09 -7.21 17.48
N TYR A 136 -5.70 -5.95 17.71
CA TYR A 136 -5.12 -5.13 16.64
C TYR A 136 -3.90 -5.79 15.98
N HIS A 137 -3.14 -6.57 16.75
CA HIS A 137 -1.98 -7.29 16.24
C HIS A 137 -2.40 -8.32 15.18
N ASP A 138 -3.39 -9.16 15.48
CA ASP A 138 -3.88 -10.18 14.53
C ASP A 138 -4.54 -9.55 13.29
N LEU A 139 -5.20 -8.41 13.46
CA LEU A 139 -5.78 -7.66 12.35
C LEU A 139 -4.68 -7.12 11.43
N PHE A 140 -3.61 -6.58 12.00
CA PHE A 140 -2.55 -5.93 11.24
C PHE A 140 -1.74 -6.90 10.39
N ASP A 141 -1.55 -8.13 10.86
CA ASP A 141 -0.90 -9.20 10.09
C ASP A 141 -1.65 -9.57 8.81
N LYS A 142 -2.96 -9.28 8.75
CA LYS A 142 -3.85 -9.56 7.62
C LYS A 142 -3.97 -8.39 6.64
N LEU A 143 -3.39 -7.22 6.94
CA LEU A 143 -3.54 -6.03 6.11
C LEU A 143 -2.61 -6.05 4.90
N ILE A 144 -3.18 -5.82 3.72
CA ILE A 144 -2.44 -5.76 2.45
C ILE A 144 -2.85 -4.49 1.71
N ASP A 145 -1.90 -3.71 1.21
CA ASP A 145 -2.27 -2.48 0.52
C ASP A 145 -3.05 -2.80 -0.78
N PRO A 146 -4.14 -2.06 -1.05
CA PRO A 146 -4.99 -2.34 -2.20
C PRO A 146 -4.25 -2.30 -3.54
N GLY A 147 -3.27 -1.39 -3.69
CA GLY A 147 -2.49 -1.24 -4.92
C GLY A 147 -1.71 -2.50 -5.30
N SER A 148 -1.02 -3.14 -4.36
CA SER A 148 -0.34 -4.42 -4.63
C SER A 148 -1.30 -5.56 -4.90
N LYS A 149 -2.44 -5.62 -4.20
CA LYS A 149 -3.42 -6.68 -4.44
C LYS A 149 -4.05 -6.58 -5.83
N VAL A 150 -4.24 -5.36 -6.34
CA VAL A 150 -4.67 -5.14 -7.73
C VAL A 150 -3.66 -5.68 -8.75
N LEU A 151 -2.35 -5.54 -8.50
CA LEU A 151 -1.35 -6.15 -9.39
C LEU A 151 -1.43 -7.69 -9.38
N GLU A 152 -1.74 -8.30 -8.24
CA GLU A 152 -1.99 -9.75 -8.14
C GLU A 152 -3.18 -10.15 -9.03
N MET A 153 -4.26 -9.38 -9.01
CA MET A 153 -5.40 -9.58 -9.90
C MET A 153 -4.98 -9.51 -11.37
N PHE A 154 -4.20 -8.49 -11.76
CA PHE A 154 -3.71 -8.39 -13.13
C PHE A 154 -2.78 -9.56 -13.52
N ARG A 155 -1.98 -10.08 -12.59
CA ARG A 155 -1.15 -11.30 -12.82
C ARG A 155 -2.02 -12.51 -13.11
N VAL A 156 -3.08 -12.72 -12.33
CA VAL A 156 -4.04 -13.81 -12.55
C VAL A 156 -4.66 -13.68 -13.94
N VAL A 157 -5.13 -12.49 -14.31
CA VAL A 157 -5.82 -12.24 -15.59
C VAL A 157 -4.90 -12.27 -16.79
N ALA A 158 -3.66 -11.83 -16.64
CA ALA A 158 -2.67 -11.85 -17.72
C ALA A 158 -2.29 -13.29 -18.11
N ALA A 159 -2.35 -14.23 -17.17
CA ALA A 159 -2.08 -15.65 -17.41
C ALA A 159 -3.30 -16.41 -17.97
N SER A 160 -4.52 -15.94 -17.70
CA SER A 160 -5.74 -16.61 -18.17
C SER A 160 -5.94 -16.50 -19.69
N PRO A 161 -6.23 -17.61 -20.39
CA PRO A 161 -6.60 -17.58 -21.81
C PRO A 161 -7.98 -16.92 -21.96
N LYS A 162 -8.13 -15.96 -22.90
CA LYS A 162 -9.42 -15.29 -23.10
C LYS A 162 -10.32 -16.14 -23.99
N GLY A 163 -11.04 -17.11 -23.42
CA GLY A 163 -12.27 -17.73 -23.95
C GLY A 163 -12.32 -18.18 -25.43
N THR A 164 -11.23 -18.14 -26.18
CA THR A 164 -11.12 -18.51 -27.59
C THR A 164 -10.10 -19.65 -27.66
N PRO A 165 -10.38 -20.75 -28.38
CA PRO A 165 -9.53 -21.94 -28.39
C PRO A 165 -8.09 -21.75 -28.91
N GLN A 166 -7.72 -20.55 -29.38
CA GLN A 166 -6.46 -20.26 -30.07
C GLN A 166 -5.49 -19.36 -29.30
N GLU A 167 -5.90 -18.70 -28.21
CA GLU A 167 -4.94 -17.96 -27.37
C GLU A 167 -4.16 -18.94 -26.48
N LYS A 168 -2.89 -19.17 -26.79
CA LYS A 168 -1.97 -19.89 -25.90
C LYS A 168 -1.89 -19.16 -24.55
N SER A 169 -2.02 -19.90 -23.46
CA SER A 169 -1.79 -19.37 -22.11
C SER A 169 -0.38 -18.79 -22.02
N ILE A 170 -0.25 -17.54 -21.58
CA ILE A 170 1.05 -16.94 -21.33
C ILE A 170 1.60 -17.56 -20.04
N GLN A 171 2.82 -18.09 -20.09
CA GLN A 171 3.48 -18.68 -18.93
C GLN A 171 3.61 -17.64 -17.80
N THR A 172 3.01 -17.92 -16.64
CA THR A 172 3.11 -17.07 -15.45
C THR A 172 4.58 -16.83 -15.10
N GLY A 173 4.94 -15.57 -14.88
CA GLY A 173 6.31 -15.18 -14.52
C GLY A 173 7.24 -15.01 -15.72
N SER A 174 6.82 -15.31 -16.95
CA SER A 174 7.62 -14.95 -18.14
C SER A 174 7.71 -13.43 -18.36
N LYS A 175 8.69 -12.98 -19.17
CA LYS A 175 8.79 -11.58 -19.61
C LYS A 175 7.51 -11.06 -20.27
N ASP A 176 6.87 -11.85 -21.12
CA ASP A 176 5.61 -11.49 -21.78
C ASP A 176 4.46 -11.33 -20.78
N HIS A 177 4.38 -12.23 -19.79
CA HIS A 177 3.42 -12.13 -18.70
C HIS A 177 3.61 -10.83 -17.92
N ALA A 178 4.85 -10.52 -17.51
CA ALA A 178 5.16 -9.30 -16.79
C ALA A 178 4.85 -8.03 -17.60
N ASN A 179 5.17 -8.01 -18.89
CA ASN A 179 4.87 -6.88 -19.77
C ASN A 179 3.36 -6.65 -19.91
N ARG A 180 2.56 -7.72 -20.04
CA ARG A 180 1.09 -7.64 -20.06
C ARG A 180 0.53 -7.11 -18.74
N VAL A 181 1.06 -7.56 -17.60
CA VAL A 181 0.68 -7.04 -16.27
C VAL A 181 0.99 -5.55 -16.15
N LEU A 182 2.18 -5.13 -16.59
CA LEU A 182 2.58 -3.71 -16.56
C LEU A 182 1.67 -2.85 -17.44
N GLN A 183 1.30 -3.33 -18.63
CA GLN A 183 0.38 -2.62 -19.52
C GLN A 183 -1.01 -2.47 -18.89
N MET A 184 -1.55 -3.54 -18.30
CA MET A 184 -2.82 -3.50 -17.58
C MET A 184 -2.74 -2.49 -16.42
N ALA A 185 -1.70 -2.59 -15.59
CA ALA A 185 -1.47 -1.68 -14.46
C ALA A 185 -1.43 -0.22 -14.91
N ARG A 186 -0.68 0.11 -15.95
CA ARG A 186 -0.64 1.48 -16.52
C ARG A 186 -2.01 1.95 -17.00
N SER A 187 -2.74 1.11 -17.73
CA SER A 187 -4.05 1.44 -18.27
C SER A 187 -5.06 1.76 -17.16
N PHE A 188 -5.16 0.90 -16.14
CA PHE A 188 -6.10 1.08 -15.04
C PHE A 188 -5.68 2.19 -14.08
N LEU A 189 -4.40 2.28 -13.69
CA LEU A 189 -3.95 3.29 -12.73
C LEU A 189 -3.99 4.72 -13.29
N ARG A 190 -3.96 4.89 -14.62
CA ARG A 190 -4.14 6.20 -15.27
C ARG A 190 -5.56 6.76 -15.10
N THR A 191 -6.56 5.92 -14.85
CA THR A 191 -7.95 6.38 -14.69
C THR A 191 -8.19 7.04 -13.33
N LEU A 192 -7.35 6.72 -12.34
CA LEU A 192 -7.43 7.26 -10.99
C LEU A 192 -6.88 8.70 -10.93
N HIS A 193 -7.52 9.53 -10.11
CA HIS A 193 -7.12 10.90 -9.87
C HIS A 193 -5.76 10.95 -9.17
N ASP A 194 -4.98 11.98 -9.48
CA ASP A 194 -3.59 12.13 -8.99
C ASP A 194 -3.43 12.12 -7.48
N LYS A 195 -4.47 12.51 -6.76
CA LYS A 195 -4.50 12.58 -5.29
C LYS A 195 -5.18 11.35 -4.67
N ASN A 196 -5.43 10.30 -5.44
CA ASN A 196 -6.02 9.08 -4.90
C ASN A 196 -5.02 8.40 -3.95
N THR A 197 -5.46 8.10 -2.73
CA THR A 197 -4.64 7.49 -1.67
C THR A 197 -4.09 6.12 -2.06
N PHE A 198 -4.79 5.37 -2.91
CA PHE A 198 -4.44 3.99 -3.30
C PHE A 198 -3.66 3.92 -4.62
N LEU A 199 -3.18 5.06 -5.12
CA LEU A 199 -2.41 5.15 -6.35
C LEU A 199 -0.91 5.04 -6.06
N PRO A 200 -0.20 3.99 -6.54
CA PRO A 200 1.23 3.85 -6.31
C PRO A 200 2.02 4.95 -7.05
N LYS A 201 3.06 5.47 -6.39
CA LYS A 201 3.97 6.45 -6.98
C LYS A 201 4.90 5.82 -8.03
N VAL A 202 5.29 4.56 -7.81
CA VAL A 202 6.25 3.83 -8.67
C VAL A 202 5.74 2.40 -8.91
N LEU A 203 5.85 1.95 -10.16
CA LEU A 203 5.81 0.53 -10.52
C LEU A 203 7.23 0.04 -10.77
N ALA A 204 7.50 -1.23 -10.52
CA ALA A 204 8.78 -1.84 -10.85
C ALA A 204 8.60 -3.15 -11.59
N LYS A 205 9.54 -3.42 -12.48
CA LYS A 205 9.77 -4.73 -13.05
C LYS A 205 11.13 -5.22 -12.60
N VAL A 206 11.18 -6.44 -12.11
CA VAL A 206 12.43 -7.12 -11.78
C VAL A 206 12.48 -8.39 -12.60
N SER A 207 13.61 -8.61 -13.26
CA SER A 207 13.87 -9.81 -14.05
C SER A 207 15.06 -10.57 -13.48
N ARG A 208 15.01 -11.88 -13.59
CA ARG A 208 16.14 -12.79 -13.36
C ARG A 208 16.01 -13.91 -14.38
N GLU A 209 17.02 -14.04 -15.24
CA GLU A 209 17.01 -14.98 -16.37
C GLU A 209 15.75 -14.74 -17.26
N GLU A 210 14.91 -15.77 -17.45
CA GLU A 210 13.66 -15.69 -18.22
C GLU A 210 12.45 -15.24 -17.40
N ASN A 211 12.60 -15.13 -16.08
CA ASN A 211 11.51 -14.78 -15.18
C ASN A 211 11.46 -13.28 -14.93
N SER A 212 10.26 -12.72 -14.80
CA SER A 212 10.00 -11.31 -14.58
C SER A 212 8.71 -11.09 -13.81
N PHE A 213 8.72 -10.12 -12.89
CA PHE A 213 7.56 -9.78 -12.09
C PHE A 213 7.38 -8.27 -11.92
N ILE A 214 6.11 -7.86 -11.77
CA ILE A 214 5.71 -6.46 -11.59
C ILE A 214 5.29 -6.21 -10.15
N GLY A 215 5.74 -5.09 -9.58
CA GLY A 215 5.42 -4.64 -8.23
C GLY A 215 5.02 -3.17 -8.18
N ALA A 216 4.48 -2.76 -7.03
CA ALA A 216 4.03 -1.40 -6.76
C ALA A 216 4.53 -0.91 -5.40
N SER A 217 4.97 0.35 -5.37
CA SER A 217 5.23 1.06 -4.12
C SER A 217 3.97 1.06 -3.25
N ILE A 218 4.10 0.94 -1.93
CA ILE A 218 2.93 0.89 -1.04
C ILE A 218 2.05 2.15 -1.22
N ALA A 219 0.75 1.93 -1.43
CA ALA A 219 -0.24 2.97 -1.73
C ALA A 219 -1.40 2.89 -0.73
N VAL A 220 -1.19 3.56 0.41
CA VAL A 220 -2.14 3.63 1.53
C VAL A 220 -2.06 5.01 2.18
N SER A 221 -3.01 5.29 3.07
CA SER A 221 -2.96 6.47 3.94
C SER A 221 -1.59 6.59 4.63
N HIS A 222 -1.01 7.79 4.68
CA HIS A 222 0.25 8.03 5.39
C HIS A 222 0.18 7.60 6.86
N PHE A 223 -1.00 7.72 7.49
CA PHE A 223 -1.19 7.32 8.88
C PHE A 223 -1.16 5.80 9.11
N LEU A 224 -1.60 5.02 8.11
CA LEU A 224 -1.64 3.56 8.18
C LEU A 224 -0.42 2.91 7.54
N ARG A 225 0.32 3.66 6.73
CA ARG A 225 1.53 3.19 6.03
C ARG A 225 2.49 2.37 6.92
N PRO A 226 2.78 2.75 8.18
CA PRO A 226 3.64 1.94 9.04
C PRO A 226 3.11 0.53 9.30
N ILE A 227 1.80 0.38 9.49
CA ILE A 227 1.15 -0.91 9.76
C ILE A 227 1.19 -1.79 8.51
N TYR A 228 0.84 -1.22 7.35
CA TYR A 228 0.89 -1.96 6.09
C TYR A 228 2.34 -2.33 5.70
N LEU A 229 3.32 -1.47 5.98
CA LEU A 229 4.74 -1.80 5.80
C LEU A 229 5.16 -2.96 6.70
N TYR A 230 4.73 -2.97 7.96
CA TYR A 230 5.00 -4.07 8.88
C TYR A 230 4.46 -5.41 8.32
N SER A 231 3.16 -5.46 7.97
CA SER A 231 2.52 -6.66 7.41
C SER A 231 3.23 -7.12 6.13
N ARG A 232 3.56 -6.18 5.24
CA ARG A 232 4.25 -6.47 3.99
C ARG A 232 5.64 -7.06 4.24
N VAL A 233 6.38 -6.62 5.26
CA VAL A 233 7.73 -7.11 5.58
C VAL A 233 7.70 -8.50 6.22
N ILE A 234 6.80 -8.76 7.18
CA ILE A 234 6.74 -10.07 7.86
C ILE A 234 6.30 -11.19 6.90
N ASN A 235 5.57 -10.85 5.84
CA ASN A 235 5.12 -11.79 4.82
C ASN A 235 6.16 -12.06 3.71
N ARG A 236 7.36 -11.47 3.77
CA ARG A 236 8.48 -11.75 2.85
C ARG A 236 9.27 -12.97 3.27
N LYS A 237 9.95 -13.56 2.29
CA LYS A 237 11.05 -14.50 2.48
C LYS A 237 12.09 -13.91 3.44
N LYS A 238 12.57 -14.74 4.36
CA LYS A 238 13.38 -14.32 5.51
C LYS A 238 14.59 -13.47 5.10
N SER A 239 15.39 -13.91 4.14
CA SER A 239 16.58 -13.22 3.65
C SER A 239 16.32 -11.77 3.26
N LEU A 240 15.26 -11.54 2.47
CA LEU A 240 14.81 -10.23 2.04
C LEU A 240 14.31 -9.38 3.20
N ALA A 241 13.47 -9.96 4.07
CA ALA A 241 12.96 -9.26 5.24
C ALA A 241 14.10 -8.79 6.17
N GLU A 242 15.09 -9.64 6.43
CA GLU A 242 16.26 -9.28 7.22
C GLU A 242 17.09 -8.17 6.58
N ALA A 243 17.31 -8.24 5.25
CA ALA A 243 18.05 -7.22 4.52
C ALA A 243 17.37 -5.84 4.62
N ILE A 244 16.04 -5.81 4.53
CA ILE A 244 15.23 -4.61 4.71
C ILE A 244 15.37 -4.05 6.12
N ILE A 245 15.16 -4.87 7.15
CA ILE A 245 15.15 -4.43 8.55
C ILE A 245 16.53 -3.95 8.99
N LYS A 246 17.60 -4.66 8.59
CA LYS A 246 18.99 -4.30 8.91
C LYS A 246 19.56 -3.23 7.97
N PHE A 247 18.83 -2.87 6.91
CA PHE A 247 19.27 -1.97 5.84
C PHE A 247 20.66 -2.34 5.31
N ARG A 248 20.80 -3.58 4.84
CA ARG A 248 22.04 -4.14 4.26
C ARG A 248 21.81 -4.60 2.83
N ALA A 249 22.91 -4.82 2.10
CA ALA A 249 22.84 -5.50 0.81
C ALA A 249 22.21 -6.89 0.98
N LEU A 250 21.32 -7.23 0.06
CA LEU A 250 20.80 -8.58 -0.09
C LEU A 250 21.86 -9.42 -0.79
N ASP A 251 22.05 -10.65 -0.30
CA ASP A 251 22.99 -11.58 -0.91
C ASP A 251 22.35 -12.22 -2.15
N ILE A 252 22.46 -11.52 -3.28
CA ILE A 252 22.07 -12.01 -4.61
C ILE A 252 23.32 -12.14 -5.47
N SER A 253 23.49 -13.29 -6.13
CA SER A 253 24.68 -13.53 -6.94
C SER A 253 24.68 -12.61 -8.18
N PRO A 254 25.76 -11.84 -8.43
CA PRO A 254 25.90 -11.02 -9.63
C PRO A 254 25.83 -11.83 -10.93
N GLU A 255 26.15 -13.12 -10.87
CA GLU A 255 26.17 -14.04 -12.02
C GLU A 255 24.76 -14.43 -12.50
N GLN A 256 23.71 -14.07 -11.76
CA GLN A 256 22.31 -14.46 -12.03
C GLN A 256 21.55 -13.47 -12.93
N ASN A 257 22.24 -12.57 -13.63
CA ASN A 257 21.66 -11.65 -14.64
C ASN A 257 20.39 -10.92 -14.12
N TRP A 258 20.51 -10.27 -12.96
CA TRP A 258 19.41 -9.48 -12.40
C TRP A 258 19.22 -8.16 -13.15
N GLU A 259 17.99 -7.89 -13.57
CA GLU A 259 17.60 -6.62 -14.20
C GLU A 259 16.54 -5.92 -13.35
N PHE A 260 16.69 -4.60 -13.19
CA PHE A 260 15.76 -3.79 -12.41
C PHE A 260 15.30 -2.58 -13.20
N GLU A 261 14.00 -2.45 -13.39
CA GLU A 261 13.37 -1.34 -14.10
C GLU A 261 12.36 -0.64 -13.19
N ALA A 262 12.42 0.68 -13.10
CA ALA A 262 11.44 1.50 -12.39
C ALA A 262 10.62 2.36 -13.36
N PHE A 263 9.33 2.52 -13.06
CA PHE A 263 8.40 3.35 -13.81
C PHE A 263 7.74 4.33 -12.85
N GLU A 264 8.14 5.60 -12.95
CA GLU A 264 7.64 6.67 -12.08
C GLU A 264 6.46 7.38 -12.73
N ARG A 265 5.49 7.79 -11.91
CA ARG A 265 4.34 8.54 -12.40
C ARG A 265 4.74 9.97 -12.80
N GLN A 266 4.61 10.30 -14.08
CA GLN A 266 4.96 11.59 -14.65
C GLN A 266 3.81 12.18 -15.46
N THR A 267 3.78 13.52 -15.55
CA THR A 267 2.92 14.22 -16.50
C THR A 267 3.46 14.03 -17.91
N VAL A 268 2.59 13.60 -18.82
CA VAL A 268 2.90 13.40 -20.23
C VAL A 268 1.81 14.03 -21.09
N GLU A 269 2.19 14.38 -22.30
CA GLU A 269 1.28 14.82 -23.34
C GLU A 269 1.04 13.65 -24.30
N ILE A 270 -0.22 13.29 -24.51
CA ILE A 270 -0.63 12.27 -25.47
C ILE A 270 -1.45 12.93 -26.57
N GLN A 271 -1.17 12.55 -27.80
CA GLN A 271 -1.96 12.97 -28.95
C GLN A 271 -3.22 12.09 -29.02
N LYS A 272 -4.39 12.70 -28.93
CA LYS A 272 -5.69 12.00 -28.99
C LYS A 272 -6.19 11.88 -30.42
N ASN A 273 -6.11 12.98 -31.18
CA ASN A 273 -6.50 13.12 -32.58
C ASN A 273 -5.53 14.07 -33.29
N GLU A 274 -5.68 14.26 -34.61
CA GLU A 274 -4.97 15.31 -35.34
C GLU A 274 -5.23 16.69 -34.70
N GLY A 275 -4.19 17.31 -34.13
CA GLY A 275 -4.26 18.62 -33.49
C GLY A 275 -4.67 18.64 -32.01
N GLU A 276 -5.26 17.58 -31.45
CA GLU A 276 -5.69 17.55 -30.05
C GLU A 276 -4.70 16.81 -29.13
N LYS A 277 -4.18 17.57 -28.16
CA LYS A 277 -3.23 17.11 -27.13
C LYS A 277 -3.95 16.99 -25.79
N GLU A 278 -3.83 15.82 -25.17
CA GLU A 278 -4.29 15.57 -23.80
C GLU A 278 -3.10 15.49 -22.85
N ILE A 279 -3.15 16.27 -21.77
CA ILE A 279 -2.18 16.16 -20.68
C ILE A 279 -2.71 15.14 -19.66
N THR A 280 -1.96 14.07 -19.42
CA THR A 280 -2.30 13.04 -18.43
C THR A 280 -1.11 12.71 -17.54
N LYS A 281 -1.33 11.92 -16.47
CA LYS A 281 -0.26 11.33 -15.68
C LYS A 281 -0.27 9.81 -15.78
N GLN A 282 0.88 9.24 -16.12
CA GLN A 282 1.06 7.78 -16.20
C GLN A 282 2.46 7.36 -15.73
N HIS A 283 2.63 6.08 -15.43
CA HIS A 283 3.93 5.53 -15.04
C HIS A 283 4.84 5.37 -16.26
N VAL A 284 5.88 6.21 -16.34
CA VAL A 284 6.85 6.30 -17.44
C VAL A 284 8.22 5.80 -16.99
N GLY A 285 8.96 5.17 -17.90
CA GLY A 285 10.30 4.64 -17.68
C GLY A 285 10.73 3.76 -18.88
N PRO A 286 11.79 2.95 -18.75
CA PRO A 286 12.49 2.67 -17.49
C PRO A 286 13.33 3.85 -16.99
N LYS A 287 13.53 3.90 -15.67
CA LYS A 287 14.45 4.81 -14.98
C LYS A 287 15.48 4.02 -14.18
N ASP A 288 16.62 4.65 -13.93
CA ASP A 288 17.67 4.13 -13.04
C ASP A 288 17.18 3.87 -11.61
N LEU A 289 17.81 2.88 -10.97
CA LEU A 289 17.62 2.57 -9.56
C LEU A 289 17.87 3.79 -8.66
N CYS A 290 17.04 3.98 -7.63
CA CYS A 290 17.35 4.93 -6.58
C CYS A 290 18.55 4.44 -5.74
N GLN A 291 19.21 5.35 -5.01
CA GLN A 291 20.39 4.98 -4.23
C GLN A 291 20.11 3.87 -3.20
N ASN A 292 18.91 3.80 -2.64
CA ASN A 292 18.56 2.78 -1.66
C ASN A 292 18.49 1.38 -2.30
N CYS A 293 17.97 1.23 -3.52
CA CYS A 293 18.04 -0.06 -4.24
C CYS A 293 19.42 -0.35 -4.83
N LYS A 294 20.18 0.67 -5.26
CA LYS A 294 21.59 0.48 -5.64
C LYS A 294 22.38 -0.12 -4.47
N MET A 295 22.17 0.40 -3.25
CA MET A 295 22.82 -0.14 -2.06
C MET A 295 22.30 -1.54 -1.68
N MET A 296 20.99 -1.78 -1.78
CA MET A 296 20.40 -3.06 -1.37
C MET A 296 20.66 -4.20 -2.37
N PHE A 297 20.60 -3.93 -3.68
CA PHE A 297 20.69 -4.97 -4.72
C PHE A 297 22.03 -4.99 -5.46
N LEU A 298 22.74 -3.87 -5.52
CA LEU A 298 24.03 -3.78 -6.21
C LEU A 298 25.20 -3.57 -5.24
N GLY A 299 24.93 -3.44 -3.94
CA GLY A 299 25.95 -3.12 -2.93
C GLY A 299 26.58 -1.74 -3.09
N ASP A 300 26.04 -0.90 -3.98
CA ASP A 300 26.60 0.41 -4.33
C ASP A 300 26.30 1.45 -3.24
N LYS A 301 27.37 1.88 -2.56
CA LYS A 301 27.36 2.86 -1.46
C LYS A 301 27.88 4.24 -1.90
N SER A 302 28.05 4.48 -3.20
CA SER A 302 28.67 5.70 -3.73
C SER A 302 27.84 6.97 -3.52
N GLY A 303 26.52 6.85 -3.41
CA GLY A 303 25.62 7.99 -3.23
C GLY A 303 25.11 8.16 -1.79
N LYS A 304 24.58 9.36 -1.50
CA LYS A 304 23.82 9.59 -0.26
C LYS A 304 22.45 8.93 -0.41
N GLY A 305 22.13 7.99 0.47
CA GLY A 305 20.81 7.35 0.52
C GLY A 305 19.69 8.39 0.57
N GLY A 306 18.60 8.14 -0.17
CA GLY A 306 17.48 9.08 -0.28
C GLY A 306 16.60 9.09 0.97
N ARG A 307 15.96 10.23 1.27
CA ARG A 307 15.08 10.44 2.44
C ARG A 307 13.79 9.60 2.43
N SER A 308 13.42 8.97 1.31
CA SER A 308 12.20 8.17 1.22
C SER A 308 12.44 6.84 0.51
N PHE A 309 11.99 5.75 1.13
CA PHE A 309 11.99 4.36 0.63
C PHE A 309 11.23 4.12 -0.69
N LEU A 310 10.56 5.16 -1.20
CA LEU A 310 9.74 5.09 -2.39
C LEU A 310 10.62 5.06 -3.63
N GLY A 311 10.98 3.83 -3.99
CA GLY A 311 11.69 3.49 -5.20
C GLY A 311 12.75 2.41 -5.07
N ALA A 312 12.64 1.42 -4.17
CA ALA A 312 13.54 0.27 -4.17
C ALA A 312 12.83 -1.04 -4.53
N CYS A 313 13.02 -1.58 -5.73
CA CYS A 313 12.16 -1.11 -6.82
C CYS A 313 10.75 -1.66 -6.61
N ALA A 314 9.85 -0.71 -6.28
CA ALA A 314 8.46 -0.86 -5.87
C ALA A 314 8.21 -1.81 -4.69
N GLU A 315 9.08 -1.66 -3.68
CA GLU A 315 9.03 -2.22 -2.31
C GLU A 315 8.84 -3.74 -2.25
N TYR A 316 9.72 -4.40 -3.01
CA TYR A 316 10.27 -5.74 -2.86
C TYR A 316 9.37 -6.94 -3.12
N CYS A 317 8.12 -6.74 -3.53
CA CYS A 317 7.25 -7.84 -3.99
C CYS A 317 7.85 -8.62 -5.18
N PRO A 318 8.38 -7.98 -6.24
CA PRO A 318 8.91 -8.71 -7.39
C PRO A 318 10.20 -9.48 -7.10
N VAL A 319 11.02 -8.96 -6.18
CA VAL A 319 12.30 -9.59 -5.79
C VAL A 319 12.01 -10.87 -4.99
N ASP A 320 11.09 -10.80 -4.04
CA ASP A 320 10.62 -11.92 -3.22
C ASP A 320 10.21 -13.14 -4.08
N GLU A 321 9.58 -12.88 -5.23
CA GLU A 321 9.12 -13.90 -6.19
C GLU A 321 10.26 -14.56 -6.98
N LEU A 322 11.43 -13.91 -7.07
CA LEU A 322 12.60 -14.40 -7.82
C LEU A 322 13.68 -15.02 -6.91
N LEU A 323 13.56 -14.86 -5.61
CA LEU A 323 14.43 -15.52 -4.64
C LEU A 323 14.12 -17.03 -4.56
N PRO A 324 15.09 -17.87 -4.16
CA PRO A 324 14.82 -19.27 -3.83
C PRO A 324 13.69 -19.40 -2.82
N ASP A 325 13.03 -20.56 -2.81
CA ASP A 325 11.98 -20.82 -1.83
C ASP A 325 12.58 -20.98 -0.43
N GLU A 326 12.02 -20.22 0.52
CA GLU A 326 12.36 -20.26 1.93
C GLU A 326 11.14 -19.85 2.76
N SER A 327 11.21 -20.07 4.07
CA SER A 327 10.14 -19.65 4.98
C SER A 327 9.99 -18.12 5.02
N LYS A 328 8.77 -17.67 5.32
CA LYS A 328 8.52 -16.25 5.54
C LYS A 328 9.04 -15.86 6.92
N LEU A 329 9.33 -14.57 7.10
CA LEU A 329 9.80 -14.08 8.39
C LEU A 329 8.81 -14.41 9.52
N LYS A 330 7.50 -14.28 9.27
CA LYS A 330 6.43 -14.58 10.23
C LYS A 330 6.48 -16.00 10.81
N ASP A 331 7.01 -16.96 10.05
CA ASP A 331 7.08 -18.37 10.47
C ASP A 331 8.27 -18.64 11.41
N SER A 332 9.11 -17.63 11.71
CA SER A 332 10.34 -17.77 12.49
C SER A 332 10.63 -16.58 13.42
N LEU A 333 9.57 -15.92 13.93
CA LEU A 333 9.69 -14.70 14.72
C LEU A 333 10.30 -14.87 16.12
N ASP A 334 10.50 -16.12 16.58
CA ASP A 334 10.48 -16.46 18.01
C ASP A 334 11.72 -16.14 18.84
N ASP A 335 12.88 -15.71 18.29
CA ASP A 335 14.03 -15.42 19.17
C ASP A 335 15.12 -14.47 18.62
N SER A 336 14.74 -13.56 17.71
CA SER A 336 15.71 -12.66 17.08
C SER A 336 15.55 -11.21 17.51
N VAL A 337 16.65 -10.45 17.50
CA VAL A 337 16.67 -8.96 17.58
C VAL A 337 15.66 -8.34 16.60
N ILE A 338 15.41 -9.01 15.47
CA ILE A 338 14.42 -8.62 14.48
C ILE A 338 12.99 -8.71 15.04
N GLY A 339 12.63 -9.82 15.69
CA GLY A 339 11.34 -9.99 16.36
C GLY A 339 11.08 -8.88 17.37
N TYR A 340 12.07 -8.57 18.22
CA TYR A 340 11.96 -7.46 19.17
C TYR A 340 11.73 -6.10 18.49
N LEU A 341 12.51 -5.76 17.45
CA LEU A 341 12.37 -4.49 16.73
C LEU A 341 11.00 -4.35 16.06
N LEU A 342 10.51 -5.43 15.47
CA LEU A 342 9.22 -5.51 14.80
C LEU A 342 8.06 -5.37 15.80
N THR A 343 8.05 -6.15 16.87
CA THR A 343 7.03 -6.09 17.92
C THR A 343 6.97 -4.70 18.54
N ARG A 344 8.12 -4.10 18.87
CA ARG A 344 8.18 -2.74 19.43
C ARG A 344 7.58 -1.69 18.50
N ASN A 345 7.90 -1.77 17.20
CA ASN A 345 7.36 -0.83 16.22
C ASN A 345 5.86 -1.05 15.99
N LEU A 346 5.42 -2.30 15.95
CA LEU A 346 4.01 -2.65 15.83
C LEU A 346 3.21 -2.10 17.01
N SER A 347 3.66 -2.34 18.26
CA SER A 347 2.98 -1.84 19.46
C SER A 347 2.82 -0.32 19.46
N ARG A 348 3.81 0.43 18.95
CA ARG A 348 3.70 1.89 18.79
C ARG A 348 2.64 2.27 17.75
N CYS A 349 2.58 1.55 16.64
CA CYS A 349 1.58 1.79 15.60
C CYS A 349 0.17 1.40 16.06
N SER A 350 0.02 0.28 16.78
CA SER A 350 -1.24 -0.16 17.38
C SER A 350 -1.77 0.83 18.40
N LEU A 351 -0.91 1.36 19.26
CA LEU A 351 -1.30 2.38 20.23
C LEU A 351 -1.80 3.65 19.52
N LEU A 352 -1.08 4.12 18.50
CA LEU A 352 -1.49 5.28 17.71
C LEU A 352 -2.82 5.04 16.99
N PHE A 353 -3.04 3.84 16.45
CA PHE A 353 -4.30 3.46 15.82
C PHE A 353 -5.45 3.51 16.81
N LYS A 354 -5.27 2.89 17.98
CA LYS A 354 -6.29 2.83 19.03
C LYS A 354 -6.63 4.21 19.60
N GLU A 355 -5.61 5.03 19.85
CA GLU A 355 -5.77 6.35 20.46
C GLU A 355 -6.07 7.46 19.46
N PHE A 356 -6.15 7.17 18.16
CA PHE A 356 -6.26 8.20 17.11
C PHE A 356 -7.44 9.14 17.35
N GLU A 357 -8.63 8.61 17.62
CA GLU A 357 -9.82 9.45 17.86
C GLU A 357 -9.69 10.27 19.15
N ASN A 358 -9.13 9.68 20.22
CA ASN A 358 -8.87 10.39 21.47
C ASN A 358 -7.90 11.56 21.26
N ILE A 359 -6.81 11.31 20.53
CA ILE A 359 -5.82 12.33 20.16
C ILE A 359 -6.50 13.41 19.32
N TYR A 360 -7.28 13.04 18.31
CA TYR A 360 -8.00 13.97 17.45
C TYR A 360 -8.97 14.85 18.24
N GLN A 361 -9.79 14.27 19.13
CA GLN A 361 -10.72 15.04 19.97
C GLN A 361 -9.99 15.97 20.93
N ARG A 362 -8.89 15.53 21.55
CA ARG A 362 -8.07 16.39 22.42
C ARG A 362 -7.43 17.55 21.67
N CYS A 363 -6.90 17.30 20.48
CA CYS A 363 -6.39 18.34 19.61
C CYS A 363 -7.49 19.34 19.23
N LYS A 364 -8.68 18.84 18.85
CA LYS A 364 -9.84 19.68 18.52
C LYS A 364 -10.28 20.53 19.70
N TYR A 365 -10.34 19.95 20.90
CA TYR A 365 -10.65 20.67 22.13
C TYR A 365 -9.63 21.78 22.39
N ALA A 366 -8.32 21.46 22.35
CA ALA A 366 -7.24 22.41 22.62
C ALA A 366 -7.20 23.60 21.63
N VAL A 367 -7.65 23.44 20.39
CA VAL A 367 -7.77 24.55 19.42
C VAL A 367 -9.00 25.42 19.69
N ASN A 368 -10.08 24.81 20.18
CA ASN A 368 -11.35 25.49 20.44
C ASN A 368 -11.39 26.18 21.81
N SER A 369 -10.74 25.62 22.83
CA SER A 369 -10.54 26.28 24.12
C SER A 369 -9.34 27.23 23.99
N ARG A 370 -9.58 28.55 24.06
CA ARG A 370 -8.49 29.55 24.03
C ARG A 370 -7.55 29.47 25.24
N ASP A 371 -7.91 28.69 26.26
CA ASP A 371 -7.13 28.44 27.47
C ASP A 371 -6.40 27.09 27.39
N ASP A 372 -5.14 27.07 27.83
CA ASP A 372 -4.30 25.90 28.12
C ASP A 372 -3.35 25.34 27.05
N ILE A 373 -2.52 26.23 26.48
CA ILE A 373 -1.15 25.84 26.06
C ILE A 373 -0.37 25.19 27.23
N GLU A 374 -0.66 25.58 28.48
CA GLU A 374 -0.05 25.03 29.70
C GLU A 374 -0.44 23.59 30.04
N LYS A 375 -1.72 23.17 29.86
CA LYS A 375 -2.09 21.76 30.09
C LYS A 375 -1.48 20.83 29.05
N TRP A 376 -1.28 21.31 27.82
CA TRP A 376 -0.62 20.52 26.77
C TRP A 376 0.87 20.32 27.07
N ARG A 377 1.59 21.35 27.56
CA ARG A 377 3.00 21.23 28.01
C ARG A 377 3.17 20.19 29.13
N ARG A 378 2.29 20.23 30.14
CA ARG A 378 2.26 19.24 31.23
C ARG A 378 2.07 17.80 30.73
N PHE A 379 1.33 17.59 29.64
CA PHE A 379 1.07 16.26 29.09
C PHE A 379 2.22 15.75 28.18
N THR A 380 2.91 16.63 27.45
CA THR A 380 4.02 16.25 26.58
C THR A 380 5.35 16.04 27.30
N GLY A 381 5.42 16.33 28.60
CA GLY A 381 6.67 16.26 29.37
C GLY A 381 7.75 17.21 28.85
N LYS A 382 7.35 18.34 28.26
CA LYS A 382 8.23 19.41 27.79
C LYS A 382 7.91 20.72 28.49
#